data_AF-A0AAJ2KLT0-F1
#
_entry.id   AF-A0AAJ2KLT0-F1
#
_cell.length_a   1.000
_cell.length_b   1.000
_cell.length_c   1.000
_cell.angle_alpha   90.00
_cell.angle_beta   90.00
_cell.angle_gamma   90.00
#
_symmetry.space_group_name_H-M   'P 1'
#
loop_
_entity.id
_entity.type
_entity.pdbx_description
1 polymer ?
#
loop_
_entity_poly.entity_id
_entity_poly.type
_entity_poly.pdbx_seq_one_letter_code
_entity_poly.pdbx_strand_id
1 'polypeptide(L)' 'MQHACKISEVIELLKQHQNDDFVLCSLWYEDDVHNVDESVTTEEARAALCHAASHHDAEQGINWFTLEAALDAIRQ' A
#
# COMPACT_ATOMS: atom_id res chain seq x y z
N MET A 1 6.05 -4.94 10.11
CA MET A 1 6.15 -5.55 8.77
C MET A 1 5.17 -4.83 7.87
N GLN A 2 5.62 -3.77 7.18
CA GLN A 2 4.85 -3.17 6.09
C GLN A 2 5.49 -3.65 4.79
N HIS A 3 4.91 -4.67 4.19
CA HIS A 3 5.35 -5.19 2.91
C HIS A 3 4.15 -5.21 1.97
N ALA A 4 4.29 -4.57 0.81
CA ALA A 4 3.36 -4.77 -0.30
C ALA A 4 3.46 -6.25 -0.72
N CYS A 5 2.33 -6.95 -0.65
CA CYS A 5 2.26 -8.39 -0.85
C CYS A 5 0.94 -8.78 -1.52
N LYS A 6 0.81 -10.04 -1.91
CA LYS A 6 -0.43 -10.55 -2.48
C LYS A 6 -1.50 -10.74 -1.39
N ILE A 7 -2.77 -10.70 -1.79
CA ILE A 7 -3.91 -10.94 -0.90
C ILE A 7 -3.83 -12.30 -0.20
N SER A 8 -3.30 -13.34 -0.86
CA SER A 8 -3.09 -14.65 -0.22
C SER A 8 -2.18 -14.57 1.00
N GLU A 9 -1.12 -13.76 0.93
CA GLU A 9 -0.16 -13.55 2.02
C GLU A 9 -0.81 -12.75 3.15
N VAL A 10 -1.63 -11.74 2.83
CA VAL A 10 -2.44 -11.01 3.82
C VAL A 10 -3.37 -11.95 4.57
N ILE A 11 -4.07 -12.84 3.87
CA ILE A 11 -4.98 -13.82 4.49
C ILE A 11 -4.22 -14.77 5.42
N GLU A 12 -3.04 -15.24 5.01
CA GLU A 12 -2.20 -16.09 5.85
C GLU A 12 -1.73 -15.39 7.12
N LEU A 13 -1.42 -14.09 7.04
CA LEU A 13 -1.08 -13.28 8.22
C LEU A 13 -2.29 -13.10 9.14
N LEU A 14 -3.46 -12.73 8.60
CA LEU A 14 -4.66 -12.49 9.40
C LEU A 14 -5.12 -13.75 10.16
N LYS A 15 -4.95 -14.93 9.57
CA LYS A 15 -5.25 -16.23 10.22
C LYS A 15 -4.44 -16.51 11.49
N GLN A 16 -3.38 -15.75 11.77
CA GLN A 16 -2.53 -15.93 12.95
C GLN A 16 -3.08 -15.21 14.21
N HIS A 17 -4.11 -14.37 14.07
CA HIS A 17 -4.67 -13.55 15.16
C HIS A 17 -5.95 -14.17 15.78
N GLN A 18 -6.32 -13.73 17.00
CA GLN A 18 -7.57 -14.13 17.66
C GLN A 18 -8.74 -13.23 17.18
N ASN A 19 -9.96 -13.79 17.10
CA ASN A 19 -11.05 -13.22 16.29
C ASN A 19 -11.80 -12.01 16.89
N ASP A 20 -11.59 -11.68 18.16
CA ASP A 20 -12.44 -10.70 18.88
C ASP A 20 -11.86 -9.27 18.91
N ASP A 21 -10.76 -9.03 18.20
CA ASP A 21 -10.11 -7.72 18.16
C ASP A 21 -10.80 -6.75 17.19
N PHE A 22 -11.03 -5.52 17.63
CA PHE A 22 -11.55 -4.44 16.80
C PHE A 22 -10.41 -3.80 16.00
N VAL A 23 -10.42 -3.96 14.69
CA VAL A 23 -9.34 -3.49 13.80
C VAL A 23 -9.87 -2.59 12.69
N LEU A 24 -9.07 -1.59 12.32
CA LEU A 24 -9.21 -0.82 11.09
C LEU A 24 -8.07 -1.22 10.15
N CYS A 25 -8.40 -1.76 8.98
CA CYS A 25 -7.43 -2.15 7.96
C CYS A 25 -7.68 -1.35 6.67
N SER A 26 -6.60 -0.87 6.06
CA SER A 26 -6.63 -0.30 4.72
C SER A 26 -5.73 -1.13 3.82
N LEU A 27 -6.26 -1.51 2.66
CA LEU A 27 -5.55 -2.26 1.63
C LEU A 27 -5.46 -1.36 0.40
N TRP A 28 -4.26 -1.25 -0.16
CA TRP A 28 -4.04 -0.59 -1.43
C TRP A 28 -3.68 -1.58 -2.51
N TYR A 29 -4.25 -1.37 -3.68
CA TYR A 29 -4.11 -2.18 -4.87
C TYR A 29 -3.34 -1.39 -5.94
N GLU A 30 -2.85 -2.09 -6.95
CA GLU A 30 -2.25 -1.45 -8.14
C GLU A 30 -3.24 -0.44 -8.76
N ASP A 31 -4.53 -0.79 -8.80
CA ASP A 31 -5.60 0.09 -9.28
C ASP A 31 -5.73 1.39 -8.50
N ASP A 32 -5.42 1.42 -7.19
CA ASP A 32 -5.44 2.67 -6.43
C ASP A 32 -4.32 3.62 -6.89
N VAL A 33 -3.18 3.07 -7.29
CA VAL A 33 -2.09 3.85 -7.89
C VAL A 33 -2.46 4.31 -9.30
N HIS A 34 -3.11 3.46 -10.10
CA HIS A 34 -3.60 3.86 -11.42
C HIS A 34 -4.70 4.93 -11.35
N ASN A 35 -5.50 4.97 -10.28
CA ASN A 35 -6.46 6.04 -10.04
C ASN A 35 -5.80 7.39 -9.71
N VAL A 36 -4.56 7.37 -9.21
CA VAL A 36 -3.74 8.58 -9.00
C VAL A 36 -3.11 9.02 -10.32
N ASP A 37 -2.54 8.08 -11.07
CA ASP A 37 -1.92 8.33 -12.38
C ASP A 37 -2.12 7.13 -13.30
N GLU A 38 -3.00 7.29 -14.29
CA GLU A 38 -3.39 6.25 -15.23
C GLU A 38 -2.26 5.82 -16.18
N SER A 39 -1.19 6.62 -16.27
CA SER A 39 -0.04 6.33 -17.14
C SER A 39 0.98 5.38 -16.50
N VAL A 40 0.86 5.14 -15.19
CA VAL A 40 1.77 4.30 -14.40
C VAL A 40 1.74 2.86 -14.93
N THR A 41 2.91 2.25 -15.08
CA THR A 41 3.02 0.82 -15.42
C THR A 41 2.75 -0.07 -14.21
N THR A 42 2.41 -1.35 -14.43
CA THR A 42 2.21 -2.30 -13.32
C THR A 42 3.45 -2.41 -12.42
N GLU A 43 4.65 -2.37 -12.99
CA GLU A 43 5.90 -2.40 -12.25
C GLU A 43 6.09 -1.15 -11.38
N GLU A 44 5.81 0.04 -11.92
CA GLU A 44 5.87 1.29 -11.14
C GLU A 44 4.81 1.32 -10.05
N ALA A 45 3.59 0.84 -10.31
CA ALA A 45 2.53 0.75 -9.31
C ALA A 45 2.96 -0.12 -8.12
N ARG A 46 3.57 -1.28 -8.41
CA ARG A 46 4.15 -2.14 -7.37
C ARG A 46 5.30 -1.47 -6.63
N ALA A 47 6.18 -0.78 -7.34
CA ALA A 47 7.29 -0.04 -6.72
C ALA A 47 6.77 1.08 -5.80
N ALA A 48 5.74 1.81 -6.21
CA ALA A 48 5.09 2.85 -5.41
C ALA A 48 4.45 2.26 -4.14
N LEU A 49 3.74 1.13 -4.25
CA LEU A 49 3.17 0.44 -3.08
C LEU A 49 4.27 -0.04 -2.12
N CYS A 50 5.37 -0.60 -2.64
CA CYS A 50 6.54 -0.97 -1.84
C CYS A 50 7.16 0.25 -1.13
N HIS A 51 7.28 1.37 -1.84
CA HIS A 51 7.82 2.60 -1.30
C HIS A 51 6.93 3.18 -0.20
N ALA A 52 5.62 3.28 -0.44
CA ALA A 52 4.63 3.74 0.52
C ALA A 52 4.59 2.86 1.79
N ALA A 53 4.67 1.54 1.63
CA ALA A 53 4.76 0.61 2.74
C ALA A 53 6.05 0.82 3.57
N SER A 54 7.17 1.12 2.91
CA SER A 54 8.46 1.29 3.61
C SER A 54 8.62 2.66 4.28
N HIS A 55 7.85 3.66 3.85
CA HIS A 55 7.99 5.06 4.26
C HIS A 55 6.67 5.66 4.77
N HIS A 56 5.80 4.84 5.34
CA HIS A 56 4.51 5.29 5.85
C HIS A 56 4.67 6.37 6.94
N ASP A 57 4.11 7.55 6.68
CA ASP A 57 4.05 8.66 7.64
C ASP A 57 2.71 8.64 8.39
N ALA A 58 2.77 8.41 9.71
CA ALA A 58 1.60 8.37 10.57
C ALA A 58 0.88 9.72 10.71
N GLU A 59 1.57 10.85 10.50
CA GLU A 59 0.97 12.19 10.56
C GLU A 59 0.15 12.51 9.30
N GLN A 60 0.51 11.94 8.15
CA GLN A 60 -0.29 12.00 6.93
C GLN A 60 -1.39 10.93 6.92
N GLY A 61 -1.12 9.79 7.55
CA GLY A 61 -2.00 8.63 7.52
C GLY A 61 -2.04 7.98 6.13
N ILE A 62 -3.08 7.17 5.91
CA ILE A 62 -3.25 6.38 4.69
C ILE A 62 -4.19 7.14 3.76
N ASN A 63 -3.64 7.83 2.75
CA ASN A 63 -4.43 8.60 1.77
C ASN A 63 -3.77 8.66 0.37
N TRP A 64 -4.44 9.31 -0.60
CA TRP A 64 -3.99 9.43 -1.99
C TRP A 64 -2.70 10.24 -2.13
N PHE A 65 -2.51 11.23 -1.26
CA PHE A 65 -1.26 12.02 -1.22
C PHE A 65 -0.05 11.14 -0.88
N THR A 66 -0.22 10.11 -0.05
CA THR A 66 0.84 9.11 0.20
C THR A 66 1.24 8.35 -1.06
N LEU A 67 0.27 8.01 -1.93
CA LEU A 67 0.54 7.31 -3.19
C LEU A 67 1.20 8.25 -4.22
N GLU A 68 0.74 9.51 -4.30
CA GLU A 68 1.37 10.55 -5.12
C GLU A 68 2.84 10.75 -4.72
N ALA A 69 3.11 10.95 -3.43
CA ALA A 69 4.47 11.14 -2.92
C ALA A 69 5.36 9.90 -3.16
N ALA A 70 4.80 8.70 -3.09
CA ALA A 70 5.54 7.48 -3.40
C ALA A 70 5.88 7.37 -4.89
N LEU A 71 4.97 7.74 -5.79
CA LEU A 71 5.21 7.80 -7.23
C LEU A 71 6.31 8.82 -7.57
N ASP A 72 6.24 10.01 -6.99
CA ASP A 72 7.25 11.05 -7.17
C ASP A 72 8.63 10.59 -6.70
N ALA A 73 8.69 9.85 -5.58
CA ALA A 73 9.95 9.36 -5.03
C ALA A 73 10.61 8.28 -5.89
N ILE A 74 9.84 7.36 -6.49
CA ILE A 74 10.43 6.28 -7.33
C ILE A 74 10.84 6.75 -8.73
N ARG A 75 10.36 7.92 -9.17
CA ARG A 75 10.66 8.52 -10.48
C ARG A 75 11.88 9.45 -10.47
N GLN A 76 12.43 9.76 -9.30
CA GLN A 76 13.65 10.56 -9.10
C GLN A 76 14.91 9.71 -9.24
#